data_AF-A0A2N1Z8E9-F1
#
_entry.id   AF-A0A2N1Z8E9-F1
#
_cell.length_a   1.000
_cell.length_b   1.000
_cell.length_c   1.000
_cell.angle_alpha   90.00
_cell.angle_beta   90.00
_cell.angle_gamma   90.00
#
_symmetry.space_group_name_H-M   'P 1'
#
loop_
_entity.id
_entity.type
_entity.pdbx_description
1 polymer ?
#
loop_
_entity_poly.entity_id
_entity_poly.type
_entity_poly.pdbx_seq_one_letter_code
_entity_poly.pdbx_strand_id
1 'polypeptide(L)'
;MIKGLAITPPVLGRISIGKVVEKNGMRLPEKDDQFTITSQVQTRDGWVLHPLDEHLRKDQGGKIRSIPVRLLFNDPDLNFRAEYCLFDRTSGRPLCVGNGETCKRSTSEGLQSLPCPSPDGCPLAKGGNCKPYGRLNVAIGDDDLLGSFVFRTTGFNSIRTLSARLSYLQALSGDRLACLPLEIRLRGKSTRQSHGTPIYYVDLIVRTGLSMEEAFAQANTLDRARRDAGFNQAALDAAARDGLLNGAFEDSDEEAEQVLEEFYPEATVASTPQTTGTSSYSSRKPKRDKPTLHDLIMQRTHSLQDQPAAPSNQP
;
A
#
# COMPACT_ATOMS: atom_id res chain seq x y z
N MET A 1 -0.14 -15.48 22.10
CA MET A 1 0.32 -14.43 21.17
C MET A 1 1.60 -13.82 21.69
N ILE A 2 2.57 -13.53 20.82
CA ILE A 2 3.77 -12.76 21.20
C ILE A 2 3.30 -11.36 21.57
N LYS A 3 3.51 -10.94 22.82
CA LYS A 3 3.11 -9.59 23.26
C LYS A 3 3.88 -8.54 22.44
N GLY A 4 3.17 -7.55 21.93
CA GLY A 4 3.78 -6.44 21.18
C GLY A 4 3.83 -6.65 19.67
N LEU A 5 3.43 -7.81 19.14
CA LEU A 5 3.39 -8.08 17.70
C LEU A 5 2.01 -7.72 17.12
N ALA A 6 1.95 -6.70 16.26
CA ALA A 6 0.75 -6.41 15.49
C ALA A 6 0.47 -7.58 14.53
N ILE A 7 -0.77 -8.06 14.51
CA ILE A 7 -1.23 -9.03 13.52
C ILE A 7 -2.05 -8.28 12.49
N THR A 8 -1.46 -8.11 11.30
CA THR A 8 -2.12 -7.50 10.14
C THR A 8 -2.42 -8.58 9.09
N PRO A 9 -3.34 -8.32 8.14
CA PRO A 9 -3.53 -9.21 7.00
C PRO A 9 -2.20 -9.50 6.28
N PRO A 10 -1.98 -10.73 5.81
CA PRO A 10 -0.83 -11.06 4.96
C PRO A 10 -0.83 -10.17 3.72
N VAL A 11 0.17 -9.31 3.60
CA VAL A 11 0.36 -8.53 2.38
C VAL A 11 0.85 -9.50 1.30
N LEU A 12 0.35 -9.38 0.08
CA LEU A 12 0.77 -10.10 -1.13
C LEU A 12 1.55 -9.18 -2.08
N GLY A 13 1.17 -7.92 -2.10
CA GLY A 13 1.75 -6.91 -2.96
C GLY A 13 1.39 -5.51 -2.54
N ARG A 14 1.79 -4.54 -3.36
CA ARG A 14 1.68 -3.12 -3.05
C ARG A 14 1.08 -2.38 -4.21
N ILE A 15 0.31 -1.36 -3.88
CA ILE A 15 -0.29 -0.41 -4.82
C ILE A 15 0.39 0.92 -4.58
N SER A 16 0.93 1.53 -5.62
CA SER A 16 1.53 2.87 -5.57
C SER A 16 0.93 3.79 -6.64
N ILE A 17 1.11 5.09 -6.45
CA ILE A 17 0.72 6.13 -7.41
C ILE A 17 1.95 6.99 -7.61
N GLY A 18 2.49 6.96 -8.83
CA GLY A 18 3.80 7.54 -9.09
C GLY A 18 4.84 6.52 -9.48
N LYS A 19 5.92 7.04 -10.04
CA LYS A 19 7.13 6.28 -10.37
C LYS A 19 8.33 6.99 -9.77
N VAL A 20 9.35 6.21 -9.46
CA VAL A 20 10.66 6.75 -9.09
C VAL A 20 11.42 7.03 -10.37
N VAL A 21 11.79 8.28 -10.61
CA VAL A 21 12.62 8.67 -11.75
C VAL A 21 14.00 9.05 -11.28
N GLU A 22 15.02 8.53 -11.96
CA GLU A 22 16.38 8.95 -11.74
C GLU A 22 16.64 10.24 -12.53
N LYS A 23 16.81 11.37 -11.82
CA LYS A 23 17.19 12.65 -12.40
C LYS A 23 18.52 13.06 -11.77
N ASN A 24 19.56 13.23 -12.59
CA ASN A 24 20.91 13.62 -12.16
C ASN A 24 21.57 12.66 -11.13
N GLY A 25 21.35 11.34 -11.26
CA GLY A 25 21.88 10.34 -10.33
C GLY A 25 21.16 10.28 -8.98
N MET A 26 20.05 11.02 -8.82
CA MET A 26 19.18 10.98 -7.65
C MET A 26 17.82 10.36 -8.02
N ARG A 27 17.33 9.44 -7.19
CA ARG A 27 16.02 8.79 -7.35
C ARG A 27 14.96 9.70 -6.73
N LEU A 28 14.12 10.32 -7.57
CA LEU A 28 13.08 11.24 -7.15
C LEU A 28 11.69 10.64 -7.40
N PRO A 29 10.76 10.72 -6.43
CA PRO A 29 9.38 10.35 -6.68
C PRO A 29 8.73 11.37 -7.63
N GLU A 30 8.28 10.88 -8.78
CA GLU A 30 7.49 11.64 -9.74
C GLU A 30 6.03 11.23 -9.59
N LYS A 31 5.17 12.21 -9.27
CA LYS A 31 3.72 12.02 -9.23
C LYS A 31 3.26 11.64 -10.62
N ASP A 32 2.83 10.40 -10.77
CA ASP A 32 2.28 9.85 -11.99
C ASP A 32 0.77 9.79 -11.86
N ASP A 33 0.08 9.72 -12.99
CA ASP A 33 -1.36 9.76 -13.07
C ASP A 33 -1.99 8.35 -13.14
N GLN A 34 -1.23 7.33 -12.77
CA GLN A 34 -1.63 5.91 -12.82
C GLN A 34 -1.22 5.15 -11.57
N PHE A 35 -1.92 4.05 -11.31
CA PHE A 35 -1.51 3.05 -10.34
C PHE A 35 -0.40 2.16 -10.90
N THR A 36 0.42 1.62 -10.00
CA THR A 36 1.34 0.51 -10.27
C THR A 36 1.12 -0.57 -9.19
N ILE A 37 1.05 -1.83 -9.61
CA ILE A 37 0.93 -2.98 -8.70
C ILE A 37 2.22 -3.78 -8.72
N THR A 38 2.79 -4.01 -7.55
CA THR A 38 4.06 -4.72 -7.38
C THR A 38 3.91 -5.85 -6.38
N SER A 39 4.77 -6.86 -6.50
CA SER A 39 4.94 -7.87 -5.48
C SER A 39 5.69 -7.31 -4.25
N GLN A 40 5.95 -8.17 -3.28
CA GLN A 40 6.84 -7.87 -2.15
C GLN A 40 8.32 -8.17 -2.43
N VAL A 41 8.67 -8.50 -3.68
CA VAL A 41 10.06 -8.73 -4.06
C VAL A 41 10.69 -7.43 -4.54
N GLN A 42 11.73 -6.99 -3.85
CA GLN A 42 12.58 -5.87 -4.25
C GLN A 42 13.89 -6.39 -4.83
N THR A 43 14.26 -5.88 -6.00
CA THR A 43 15.54 -6.12 -6.67
C THR A 43 16.36 -4.84 -6.71
N ARG A 44 17.59 -4.91 -7.24
CA ARG A 44 18.44 -3.72 -7.42
C ARG A 44 17.78 -2.66 -8.31
N ASP A 45 16.98 -3.10 -9.28
CA ASP A 45 16.29 -2.23 -10.23
C ASP A 45 14.95 -1.70 -9.68
N GLY A 46 14.59 -2.08 -8.46
CA GLY A 46 13.36 -1.71 -7.79
C GLY A 46 12.41 -2.89 -7.61
N TRP A 47 11.14 -2.56 -7.40
CA TRP A 47 10.11 -3.53 -7.05
C TRP A 47 9.62 -4.31 -8.27
N VAL A 48 9.54 -5.63 -8.12
CA VAL A 48 9.07 -6.52 -9.19
C VAL A 48 7.57 -6.32 -9.38
N LEU A 49 7.16 -6.02 -10.62
CA LEU A 49 5.74 -5.87 -10.98
C LEU A 49 4.96 -7.14 -10.69
N HIS A 50 3.75 -6.97 -10.16
CA HIS A 50 2.84 -8.09 -9.97
C HIS A 50 2.17 -8.44 -11.31
N PRO A 51 1.87 -9.72 -11.62
CA PRO A 51 1.17 -10.09 -12.87
C PRO A 51 -0.14 -9.33 -13.11
N LEU A 52 -0.84 -8.97 -12.04
CA LEU A 52 -2.06 -8.14 -12.10
C LEU A 52 -1.84 -6.74 -12.68
N ASP A 53 -0.63 -6.17 -12.56
CA ASP A 53 -0.31 -4.88 -13.17
C ASP A 53 -0.44 -4.97 -14.69
N GLU A 54 0.22 -5.96 -15.30
CA GLU A 54 0.19 -6.14 -16.75
C GLU A 54 -1.23 -6.43 -17.24
N HIS A 55 -1.99 -7.25 -16.50
CA HIS A 55 -3.37 -7.57 -16.85
C HIS A 55 -4.27 -6.32 -16.86
N LEU A 56 -4.30 -5.56 -15.75
CA LEU A 56 -5.12 -4.35 -15.64
C LEU A 56 -4.69 -3.27 -16.62
N ARG A 57 -3.38 -3.22 -16.94
CA ARG A 57 -2.83 -2.29 -17.93
C ARG A 57 -3.33 -2.59 -19.33
N LYS A 58 -3.39 -3.86 -19.73
CA LYS A 58 -3.97 -4.29 -21.00
C LYS A 58 -5.46 -3.94 -21.07
N ASP A 59 -6.21 -4.24 -20.02
CA ASP A 59 -7.66 -4.00 -19.96
C ASP A 59 -8.02 -2.51 -20.04
N GLN A 60 -7.17 -1.63 -19.50
CA GLN A 60 -7.40 -0.18 -19.47
C GLN A 60 -6.66 0.59 -20.58
N GLY A 61 -6.08 -0.10 -21.56
CA GLY A 61 -5.42 0.55 -22.69
C GLY A 61 -4.13 1.31 -22.32
N GLY A 62 -3.43 0.87 -21.27
CA GLY A 62 -2.06 1.28 -20.97
C GLY A 62 -1.84 1.97 -19.62
N LYS A 63 -2.80 2.74 -19.10
CA LYS A 63 -2.70 3.40 -17.78
C LYS A 63 -3.74 2.85 -16.83
N ILE A 64 -3.30 2.33 -15.68
CA ILE A 64 -4.21 1.83 -14.64
C ILE A 64 -4.77 3.02 -13.87
N ARG A 65 -6.05 3.34 -14.06
CA ARG A 65 -6.76 4.45 -13.37
C ARG A 65 -7.74 3.97 -12.32
N SER A 66 -8.14 2.71 -12.41
CA SER A 66 -8.98 2.05 -11.43
C SER A 66 -8.50 0.63 -11.18
N ILE A 67 -8.63 0.16 -9.95
CA ILE A 67 -8.35 -1.22 -9.57
C ILE A 67 -9.61 -1.75 -8.89
N PRO A 68 -10.28 -2.77 -9.45
CA PRO A 68 -11.36 -3.47 -8.76
C PRO A 68 -10.83 -4.09 -7.47
N VAL A 69 -11.48 -3.80 -6.34
CA VAL A 69 -11.04 -4.26 -5.03
C VAL A 69 -12.21 -4.81 -4.22
N ARG A 70 -11.89 -5.65 -3.23
CA ARG A 70 -12.76 -5.97 -2.11
C ARG A 70 -12.08 -5.57 -0.80
N LEU A 71 -12.87 -5.37 0.24
CA LEU A 71 -12.36 -5.20 1.59
C LEU A 71 -12.37 -6.53 2.33
N LEU A 72 -11.44 -6.69 3.27
CA LEU A 72 -11.32 -7.91 4.08
C LEU A 72 -12.27 -7.87 5.27
N PHE A 73 -12.51 -6.68 5.83
CA PHE A 73 -13.28 -6.48 7.06
C PHE A 73 -14.51 -5.61 6.82
N ASN A 74 -15.53 -5.75 7.66
CA ASN A 74 -16.65 -4.82 7.66
C ASN A 74 -16.30 -3.49 8.34
N ASP A 75 -15.44 -3.55 9.36
CA ASP A 75 -14.92 -2.38 10.07
C ASP A 75 -13.96 -1.54 9.18
N PRO A 76 -14.27 -0.25 8.92
CA PRO A 76 -13.40 0.67 8.19
C PRO A 76 -11.97 0.74 8.73
N ASP A 77 -11.80 0.77 10.05
CA ASP A 77 -10.51 1.04 10.68
C ASP A 77 -9.57 -0.18 10.57
N LEU A 78 -10.12 -1.38 10.36
CA LEU A 78 -9.32 -2.57 10.07
C LEU A 78 -8.78 -2.57 8.63
N ASN A 79 -9.52 -1.97 7.69
CA ASN A 79 -9.12 -1.88 6.30
C ASN A 79 -8.21 -0.66 6.04
N PHE A 80 -8.52 0.50 6.62
CA PHE A 80 -7.78 1.75 6.41
C PHE A 80 -7.44 2.43 7.72
N ARG A 81 -6.15 2.47 8.01
CA ARG A 81 -5.62 3.12 9.22
C ARG A 81 -4.97 4.42 8.86
N ALA A 82 -5.39 5.50 9.52
CA ALA A 82 -4.89 6.84 9.30
C ALA A 82 -4.39 7.42 10.62
N GLU A 83 -3.08 7.60 10.74
CA GLU A 83 -2.42 8.03 11.97
C GLU A 83 -1.43 9.15 11.68
N TYR A 84 -1.07 9.93 12.68
CA TYR A 84 0.07 10.82 12.63
C TYR A 84 1.34 10.06 12.98
N CYS A 85 2.27 9.96 12.04
CA CYS A 85 3.51 9.23 12.21
C CYS A 85 4.73 10.16 12.11
N LEU A 86 5.71 9.89 12.95
CA LEU A 86 7.06 10.44 12.91
C LEU A 86 8.03 9.26 12.85
N PHE A 87 8.89 9.25 11.84
CA PHE A 87 9.88 8.21 11.62
C PHE A 87 11.29 8.73 11.86
N ASP A 88 12.19 7.85 12.26
CA ASP A 88 13.62 8.16 12.30
C ASP A 88 14.17 8.20 10.87
N ARG A 89 14.86 9.29 10.51
CA ARG A 89 15.35 9.51 9.14
C ARG A 89 16.45 8.55 8.70
N THR A 90 17.12 7.89 9.65
CA THR A 90 18.25 7.01 9.36
C THR A 90 17.80 5.56 9.26
N SER A 91 16.98 5.14 10.22
CA SER A 91 16.56 3.75 10.38
C SER A 91 15.16 3.46 9.81
N GLY A 92 14.37 4.48 9.48
CA GLY A 92 12.98 4.34 9.04
C GLY A 92 12.03 3.82 10.13
N ARG A 93 12.51 3.67 11.37
CA ARG A 93 11.72 3.15 12.49
C ARG A 93 10.74 4.19 13.02
N PRO A 94 9.52 3.80 13.43
CA PRO A 94 8.56 4.72 14.02
C PRO A 94 9.07 5.25 15.36
N LEU A 95 9.22 6.57 15.47
CA LEU A 95 9.54 7.28 16.70
C LEU A 95 8.27 7.66 17.47
N CYS A 96 7.20 7.99 16.76
CA CYS A 96 5.94 8.38 17.36
C CYS A 96 4.79 8.06 16.41
N VAL A 97 3.75 7.40 16.90
CA VAL A 97 2.49 7.17 16.19
C VAL A 97 1.34 7.63 17.07
N GLY A 98 0.46 8.48 16.55
CA GLY A 98 -0.63 9.05 17.33
C GLY A 98 -1.85 9.45 16.52
N ASN A 99 -2.95 9.74 17.22
CA ASN A 99 -4.25 10.04 16.61
C ASN A 99 -4.67 11.51 16.76
N GLY A 100 -3.79 12.38 17.29
CA GLY A 100 -4.13 13.77 17.59
C GLY A 100 -4.77 14.00 18.96
N GLU A 101 -4.87 12.95 19.78
CA GLU A 101 -5.23 13.02 21.20
C GLU A 101 -4.17 12.32 22.07
N THR A 102 -3.78 11.10 21.68
CA THR A 102 -2.73 10.30 22.31
C THR A 102 -1.74 9.77 21.28
N CYS A 103 -0.54 9.42 21.73
CA CYS A 103 0.48 8.81 20.89
C CYS A 103 1.30 7.76 21.66
N LYS A 104 1.73 6.73 20.96
CA LYS A 104 2.78 5.81 21.38
C LYS A 104 4.11 6.35 20.87
N ARG A 105 5.04 6.64 21.77
CA ARG A 105 6.34 7.24 21.47
C ARG A 105 7.49 6.38 21.95
N SER A 106 8.47 6.15 21.08
CA SER A 106 9.74 5.54 21.43
C SER A 106 10.63 6.58 22.10
N THR A 107 10.96 6.37 23.37
CA THR A 107 11.89 7.20 24.15
C THR A 107 13.08 6.35 24.61
N SER A 108 14.09 6.97 25.22
CA SER A 108 15.22 6.26 25.82
C SER A 108 14.80 5.28 26.92
N GLU A 109 13.64 5.48 27.53
CA GLU A 109 13.06 4.63 28.58
C GLU A 109 12.15 3.54 28.01
N GLY A 110 12.03 3.45 26.68
CA GLY A 110 11.16 2.51 25.99
C GLY A 110 9.91 3.17 25.41
N LEU A 111 8.88 2.36 25.17
CA LEU A 111 7.63 2.83 24.58
C LEU A 111 6.73 3.46 25.64
N GLN A 112 6.33 4.71 25.44
CA GLN A 112 5.46 5.45 26.35
C GLN A 112 4.20 5.94 25.65
N SER A 113 3.07 5.94 26.37
CA SER A 113 1.83 6.58 25.94
C SER A 113 1.80 8.02 26.44
N LEU A 114 1.69 8.99 25.53
CA LEU A 114 1.76 10.43 25.82
C LEU A 114 0.63 11.19 25.11
N PRO A 115 0.24 12.37 25.60
CA PRO A 115 -0.67 13.26 24.86
C PRO A 115 -0.11 13.64 23.48
N CYS A 116 -0.96 13.66 22.47
CA CYS A 116 -0.62 14.04 21.10
C CYS A 116 -1.37 15.33 20.73
N PRO A 117 -0.74 16.52 20.76
CA PRO A 117 -1.43 17.78 20.43
C PRO A 117 -1.59 18.01 18.91
N SER A 118 -1.64 16.94 18.11
CA SER A 118 -1.54 16.93 16.64
C SER A 118 -0.22 17.55 16.10
N PRO A 119 0.09 17.46 14.80
CA PRO A 119 1.30 18.05 14.24
C PRO A 119 1.44 19.56 14.46
N ASP A 120 0.33 20.31 14.48
CA ASP A 120 0.37 21.78 14.63
C ASP A 120 0.85 22.23 16.01
N GLY A 121 0.53 21.45 17.06
CA GLY A 121 0.91 21.73 18.44
C GLY A 121 2.11 20.94 18.95
N CYS A 122 2.65 19.99 18.16
CA CYS A 122 3.65 19.05 18.64
C CYS A 122 5.09 19.59 18.45
N PRO A 123 5.91 19.71 19.52
CA PRO A 123 7.30 20.16 19.40
C PRO A 123 8.17 19.27 18.51
N LEU A 124 7.83 17.97 18.40
CA LEU A 124 8.54 17.00 17.57
C LEU A 124 8.11 17.05 16.09
N ALA A 125 6.98 17.69 15.79
CA ALA A 125 6.48 17.82 14.43
C ALA A 125 7.14 18.99 13.66
N LYS A 126 8.02 19.77 14.31
CA LYS A 126 8.76 20.89 13.69
C LYS A 126 9.37 20.49 12.36
N GLY A 127 9.21 21.36 11.36
CA GLY A 127 9.70 21.11 9.99
C GLY A 127 8.86 20.09 9.21
N GLY A 128 7.65 19.75 9.67
CA GLY A 128 6.76 18.82 8.97
C GLY A 128 7.20 17.36 9.08
N ASN A 129 7.94 17.01 10.14
CA ASN A 129 8.47 15.66 10.33
C ASN A 129 7.40 14.65 10.79
N CYS A 130 6.34 15.13 11.46
CA CYS A 130 5.17 14.33 11.81
C CYS A 130 4.08 14.59 10.77
N LYS A 131 3.62 13.56 10.06
CA LYS A 131 2.67 13.67 8.95
C LYS A 131 1.53 12.67 9.11
N PRO A 132 0.33 12.95 8.57
CA PRO A 132 -0.70 11.94 8.45
C PRO A 132 -0.22 10.82 7.51
N TYR A 133 -0.53 9.58 7.86
CA TYR A 133 -0.11 8.39 7.14
C TYR A 133 -1.26 7.39 7.07
N GLY A 134 -1.70 7.12 5.85
CA GLY A 134 -2.75 6.16 5.56
C GLY A 134 -2.18 4.83 5.09
N ARG A 135 -2.64 3.72 5.67
CA ARG A 135 -2.39 2.35 5.20
C ARG A 135 -3.72 1.67 4.86
N LEU A 136 -4.01 1.54 3.57
CA LEU A 136 -5.21 0.86 3.06
C LEU A 136 -4.85 -0.57 2.65
N ASN A 137 -5.52 -1.56 3.24
CA ASN A 137 -5.44 -2.96 2.85
C ASN A 137 -6.69 -3.35 2.06
N VAL A 138 -6.48 -3.90 0.87
CA VAL A 138 -7.55 -4.32 -0.05
C VAL A 138 -7.22 -5.67 -0.66
N ALA A 139 -8.23 -6.49 -0.96
CA ALA A 139 -8.04 -7.67 -1.80
C ALA A 139 -8.23 -7.29 -3.28
N ILE A 140 -7.41 -7.85 -4.16
CA ILE A 140 -7.56 -7.73 -5.62
C ILE A 140 -7.77 -9.14 -6.17
N GLY A 141 -8.89 -9.36 -6.86
CA GLY A 141 -9.29 -10.71 -7.31
C GLY A 141 -9.89 -11.55 -6.18
N ASP A 142 -10.00 -12.85 -6.43
CA ASP A 142 -10.63 -13.83 -5.52
C ASP A 142 -9.68 -15.02 -5.21
N ASP A 143 -8.38 -14.91 -5.53
CA ASP A 143 -7.40 -16.02 -5.45
C ASP A 143 -6.97 -16.35 -4.01
N ASP A 144 -6.83 -15.34 -3.16
CA ASP A 144 -6.50 -15.47 -1.74
C ASP A 144 -7.47 -14.61 -0.92
N LEU A 145 -8.28 -15.26 -0.08
CA LEU A 145 -9.31 -14.61 0.72
C LEU A 145 -8.73 -13.68 1.80
N LEU A 146 -7.55 -14.01 2.35
CA LEU A 146 -6.94 -13.29 3.47
C LEU A 146 -5.75 -12.45 3.04
N GLY A 147 -5.26 -12.66 1.82
CA GLY A 147 -4.22 -11.85 1.22
C GLY A 147 -4.68 -10.42 0.90
N SER A 148 -3.81 -9.45 1.17
CA SER A 148 -4.08 -8.04 0.90
C SER A 148 -3.01 -7.39 0.02
N PHE A 149 -3.40 -6.35 -0.70
CA PHE A 149 -2.52 -5.38 -1.30
C PHE A 149 -2.58 -4.11 -0.47
N VAL A 150 -1.42 -3.56 -0.14
CA VAL A 150 -1.32 -2.35 0.68
C VAL A 150 -1.09 -1.12 -0.19
N PHE A 151 -1.92 -0.10 0.00
CA PHE A 151 -1.74 1.25 -0.52
C PHE A 151 -1.37 2.19 0.64
N ARG A 152 -0.19 2.81 0.54
CA ARG A 152 0.35 3.75 1.52
C ARG A 152 0.28 5.17 0.96
N THR A 153 -0.05 6.14 1.81
CA THR A 153 -0.06 7.55 1.40
C THR A 153 0.11 8.51 2.56
N THR A 154 0.85 9.59 2.33
CA THR A 154 0.85 10.78 3.20
C THR A 154 -0.12 11.88 2.72
N GLY A 155 -0.84 11.61 1.62
CA GLY A 155 -1.69 12.58 0.94
C GLY A 155 -3.02 12.83 1.66
N PHE A 156 -3.17 14.01 2.26
CA PHE A 156 -4.39 14.40 3.00
C PHE A 156 -5.70 14.21 2.20
N ASN A 157 -5.69 14.48 0.89
CA ASN A 157 -6.89 14.29 0.05
C ASN A 157 -7.29 12.82 -0.05
N SER A 158 -6.33 11.91 -0.27
CA SER A 158 -6.59 10.46 -0.29
C SER A 158 -7.08 9.99 1.08
N ILE A 159 -6.38 10.38 2.16
CA ILE A 159 -6.74 9.97 3.53
C ILE A 159 -8.17 10.39 3.86
N ARG A 160 -8.50 11.68 3.73
CA ARG A 160 -9.84 12.19 4.03
C ARG A 160 -10.91 11.51 3.18
N THR A 161 -10.67 11.35 1.88
CA THR A 161 -11.65 10.74 0.98
C THR A 161 -11.87 9.27 1.31
N LEU A 162 -10.80 8.49 1.50
CA LEU A 162 -10.89 7.07 1.84
C LEU A 162 -11.62 6.85 3.16
N SER A 163 -11.24 7.57 4.23
CA SER A 163 -11.92 7.49 5.53
C SER A 163 -13.42 7.76 5.39
N ALA A 164 -13.81 8.85 4.73
CA ALA A 164 -15.22 9.19 4.55
C ALA A 164 -15.97 8.12 3.73
N ARG A 165 -15.39 7.66 2.63
CA ARG A 165 -16.00 6.64 1.76
C ARG A 165 -16.23 5.33 2.50
N LEU A 166 -15.24 4.87 3.25
CA LEU A 166 -15.34 3.62 4.01
C LEU A 166 -16.45 3.70 5.07
N SER A 167 -16.46 4.75 5.90
CA SER A 167 -17.49 4.93 6.92
C SER A 167 -18.89 5.05 6.31
N TYR A 168 -19.05 5.80 5.21
CA TYR A 168 -20.36 5.98 4.58
C TYR A 168 -20.85 4.71 3.88
N LEU A 169 -19.96 3.98 3.19
CA LEU A 169 -20.30 2.73 2.54
C LEU A 169 -20.62 1.62 3.56
N GLN A 170 -19.94 1.58 4.71
CA GLN A 170 -20.29 0.68 5.82
C GLN A 170 -21.72 0.97 6.31
N ALA A 171 -22.02 2.24 6.59
CA ALA A 171 -23.34 2.64 7.08
C ALA A 171 -24.45 2.34 6.07
N LEU A 172 -24.26 2.71 4.80
CA LEU A 172 -25.25 2.49 3.74
C LEU A 172 -25.45 1.00 3.42
N SER A 173 -24.40 0.19 3.51
CA SER A 173 -24.50 -1.25 3.26
C SER A 173 -25.09 -2.03 4.43
N GLY A 174 -25.30 -1.42 5.60
CA GLY A 174 -25.77 -2.09 6.80
C GLY A 174 -24.72 -3.06 7.38
N ASP A 175 -23.48 -2.56 7.52
CA ASP A 175 -22.32 -3.31 8.02
C ASP A 175 -21.95 -4.54 7.17
N ARG A 176 -21.94 -4.35 5.84
CA ARG A 176 -21.57 -5.38 4.85
C ARG A 176 -20.46 -4.90 3.93
N LEU A 177 -19.56 -4.07 4.44
CA LEU A 177 -18.50 -3.42 3.67
C LEU A 177 -17.59 -4.43 2.95
N ALA A 178 -17.25 -5.57 3.58
CA ALA A 178 -16.46 -6.66 2.98
C ALA A 178 -17.16 -7.40 1.83
N CYS A 179 -18.47 -7.17 1.64
CA CYS A 179 -19.26 -7.79 0.57
C CYS A 179 -19.54 -6.82 -0.59
N LEU A 180 -19.19 -5.54 -0.46
CA LEU A 180 -19.44 -4.55 -1.52
C LEU A 180 -18.51 -4.76 -2.72
N PRO A 181 -19.03 -4.69 -3.96
CA PRO A 181 -18.20 -4.64 -5.16
C PRO A 181 -17.62 -3.23 -5.34
N LEU A 182 -16.36 -3.05 -4.94
CA LEU A 182 -15.70 -1.75 -4.95
C LEU A 182 -14.59 -1.67 -6.00
N GLU A 183 -14.13 -0.45 -6.23
CA GLU A 183 -12.90 -0.14 -6.93
C GLU A 183 -12.23 1.09 -6.31
N ILE A 184 -10.90 1.08 -6.25
CA ILE A 184 -10.15 2.31 -6.00
C ILE A 184 -9.91 3.01 -7.33
N ARG A 185 -10.03 4.34 -7.34
CA ARG A 185 -9.93 5.15 -8.55
C ARG A 185 -9.07 6.39 -8.31
N LEU A 186 -8.22 6.70 -9.28
CA LEU A 186 -7.50 7.96 -9.32
C LEU A 186 -8.41 9.10 -9.72
N ARG A 187 -8.39 10.16 -8.92
CA ARG A 187 -9.08 11.42 -9.19
C ARG A 187 -8.05 12.54 -9.28
N GLY A 188 -8.21 13.42 -10.27
CA GLY A 188 -7.42 14.64 -10.40
C GLY A 188 -8.15 15.82 -9.76
N LYS A 189 -7.42 16.66 -9.01
CA LYS A 189 -7.89 17.95 -8.53
C LYS A 189 -6.80 19.00 -8.71
N SER A 190 -7.17 20.21 -9.09
CA SER A 190 -6.30 21.39 -8.98
C SER A 190 -6.74 22.22 -7.78
N THR A 191 -5.79 22.67 -6.95
CA THR A 191 -6.06 23.55 -5.80
C THR A 191 -5.24 24.83 -5.92
N ARG A 192 -5.67 25.89 -5.21
CA ARG A 192 -4.89 27.14 -5.14
C ARG A 192 -3.48 26.92 -4.59
N GLN A 193 -3.32 25.96 -3.65
CA GLN A 193 -2.04 25.54 -3.08
C GLN A 193 -1.15 24.76 -4.07
N SER A 194 -1.73 24.18 -5.13
CA SER A 194 -0.99 23.45 -6.16
C SER A 194 -0.46 24.33 -7.29
N HIS A 195 -0.71 25.65 -7.22
CA HIS A 195 -0.38 26.61 -8.28
C HIS A 195 -0.87 26.19 -9.69
N GLY A 196 -2.01 25.50 -9.75
CA GLY A 196 -2.58 25.00 -11.00
C GLY A 196 -2.12 23.59 -11.42
N THR A 197 -1.11 23.02 -10.74
CA THR A 197 -0.61 21.67 -11.05
C THR A 197 -1.64 20.59 -10.66
N PRO A 198 -1.99 19.64 -11.55
CA PRO A 198 -2.88 18.54 -11.21
C PRO A 198 -2.32 17.71 -10.04
N ILE A 199 -3.13 17.51 -9.00
CA ILE A 199 -2.85 16.59 -7.90
C ILE A 199 -3.77 15.39 -8.04
N TYR A 200 -3.19 14.20 -8.00
CA TYR A 200 -3.94 12.95 -8.00
C TYR A 200 -4.15 12.46 -6.56
N TYR A 201 -5.33 11.92 -6.28
CA TYR A 201 -5.68 11.28 -5.02
C TYR A 201 -6.53 10.03 -5.27
N VAL A 202 -6.60 9.15 -4.29
CA VAL A 202 -7.41 7.92 -4.35
C VAL A 202 -8.79 8.16 -3.79
N ASP A 203 -9.79 7.71 -4.54
CA ASP A 203 -11.19 7.60 -4.13
C ASP A 203 -11.57 6.12 -4.09
N LEU A 204 -12.50 5.76 -3.20
CA LEU A 204 -13.08 4.42 -3.12
C LEU A 204 -14.55 4.53 -3.51
N ILE A 205 -14.94 3.81 -4.54
CA ILE A 205 -16.29 3.87 -5.10
C ILE A 205 -16.84 2.47 -5.36
N VAL A 206 -18.15 2.38 -5.55
CA VAL A 206 -18.78 1.19 -6.14
C VAL A 206 -18.22 0.97 -7.54
N ARG A 207 -18.05 -0.30 -7.91
CA ARG A 207 -17.53 -0.70 -9.22
C ARG A 207 -18.29 -0.01 -10.36
N THR A 208 -17.54 0.46 -11.35
CA THR A 208 -18.11 1.16 -12.50
C THR A 208 -19.07 0.27 -13.28
N GLY A 209 -20.20 0.85 -13.70
CA GLY A 209 -21.25 0.13 -14.40
C GLY A 209 -22.32 -0.46 -13.48
N LEU A 210 -22.16 -0.37 -12.15
CA LEU A 210 -23.21 -0.71 -11.19
C LEU A 210 -23.83 0.55 -10.59
N SER A 211 -25.16 0.55 -10.49
CA SER A 211 -25.87 1.46 -9.57
C SER A 211 -25.58 1.09 -8.11
N MET A 212 -25.88 2.02 -7.21
CA MET A 212 -25.69 1.78 -5.77
C MET A 212 -26.63 0.67 -5.26
N GLU A 213 -27.86 0.65 -5.76
CA GLU A 213 -28.88 -0.34 -5.46
C GLU A 213 -28.46 -1.74 -5.93
N GLU A 214 -27.93 -1.87 -7.15
CA GLU A 214 -27.40 -3.14 -7.66
C GLU A 214 -26.22 -3.64 -6.81
N ALA A 215 -25.31 -2.74 -6.42
CA ALA A 215 -24.18 -3.10 -5.58
C ALA A 215 -24.61 -3.59 -4.20
N PHE A 216 -25.66 -2.98 -3.61
CA PHE A 216 -26.23 -3.46 -2.35
C PHE A 216 -26.97 -4.79 -2.51
N ALA A 217 -27.70 -5.00 -3.62
CA ALA A 217 -28.31 -6.28 -3.92
C ALA A 217 -27.26 -7.41 -4.07
N GLN A 218 -26.14 -7.11 -4.74
CA GLN A 218 -25.01 -8.04 -4.85
C GLN A 218 -24.37 -8.31 -3.49
N ALA A 219 -24.11 -7.28 -2.69
CA ALA A 219 -23.55 -7.44 -1.35
C ALA A 219 -24.44 -8.27 -0.43
N ASN A 220 -25.76 -8.06 -0.46
CA ASN A 220 -26.73 -8.88 0.29
C ASN A 220 -26.71 -10.35 -0.15
N THR A 221 -26.63 -10.59 -1.46
CA THR A 221 -26.59 -11.95 -2.01
C THR A 221 -25.32 -12.67 -1.60
N LEU A 222 -24.17 -12.00 -1.69
CA LEU A 222 -22.87 -12.54 -1.28
C LEU A 222 -22.81 -12.79 0.23
N ASP A 223 -23.29 -11.85 1.03
CA ASP A 223 -23.34 -11.94 2.49
C ASP A 223 -24.19 -13.14 2.95
N ARG A 224 -25.36 -13.35 2.33
CA ARG A 224 -26.18 -14.55 2.57
C ARG A 224 -25.44 -15.83 2.19
N ALA A 225 -24.89 -15.89 0.97
CA ALA A 225 -24.15 -17.07 0.50
C ALA A 225 -22.94 -17.40 1.41
N ARG A 226 -22.23 -16.37 1.89
CA ARG A 226 -21.13 -16.50 2.84
C ARG A 226 -21.61 -17.07 4.17
N ARG A 227 -22.70 -16.53 4.74
CA ARG A 227 -23.27 -17.08 5.99
C ARG A 227 -23.71 -18.53 5.84
N ASP A 228 -24.37 -18.86 4.72
CA ASP A 228 -24.82 -20.23 4.43
C ASP A 228 -23.64 -21.20 4.28
N ALA A 229 -22.51 -20.73 3.76
CA ALA A 229 -21.25 -21.47 3.66
C ALA A 229 -20.43 -21.50 4.98
N GLY A 230 -20.90 -20.84 6.05
CA GLY A 230 -20.25 -20.81 7.36
C GLY A 230 -19.19 -19.72 7.56
N PHE A 231 -19.12 -18.71 6.67
CA PHE A 231 -18.23 -17.56 6.87
C PHE A 231 -18.68 -16.73 8.07
N ASN A 232 -17.78 -16.51 9.02
CA ASN A 232 -18.02 -15.67 10.18
C ASN A 232 -17.23 -14.36 10.08
N GLN A 233 -17.80 -13.39 9.37
CA GLN A 233 -17.18 -12.07 9.19
C GLN A 233 -17.00 -11.33 10.52
N ALA A 234 -17.97 -11.41 11.43
CA ALA A 234 -17.88 -10.74 12.73
C ALA A 234 -16.73 -11.29 13.58
N ALA A 235 -16.51 -12.61 13.56
CA ALA A 235 -15.37 -13.22 14.25
C ALA A 235 -14.03 -12.87 13.59
N LEU A 236 -14.00 -12.77 12.26
CA LEU A 236 -12.80 -12.32 11.53
C LEU A 236 -12.44 -10.88 11.91
N ASP A 237 -13.41 -9.96 11.92
CA ASP A 237 -13.21 -8.57 12.34
C ASP A 237 -12.76 -8.48 13.80
N ALA A 238 -13.33 -9.30 14.70
CA ALA A 238 -12.90 -9.35 16.10
C ALA A 238 -11.44 -9.84 16.24
N ALA A 239 -11.08 -10.93 15.56
CA ALA A 239 -9.72 -11.47 15.59
C ALA A 239 -8.69 -10.47 15.03
N ALA A 240 -9.04 -9.75 13.96
CA ALA A 240 -8.18 -8.73 13.38
C ALA A 240 -8.02 -7.52 14.31
N ARG A 241 -9.09 -7.09 14.99
CA ARG A 241 -9.02 -6.00 15.99
C ARG A 241 -8.12 -6.36 17.15
N ASP A 242 -8.29 -7.55 17.72
CA ASP A 242 -7.45 -8.03 18.83
C ASP A 242 -5.99 -8.19 18.41
N GLY A 243 -5.77 -8.71 17.20
CA GLY A 243 -4.47 -8.87 16.59
C GLY A 243 -3.74 -7.54 16.37
N LEU A 244 -4.46 -6.52 15.91
CA LEU A 244 -3.93 -5.18 15.71
C LEU A 244 -3.57 -4.51 17.05
N LEU A 245 -4.45 -4.63 18.05
CA LEU A 245 -4.23 -4.06 19.39
C LEU A 245 -3.04 -4.70 20.14
N ASN A 246 -2.66 -5.93 19.79
CA ASN A 246 -1.50 -6.61 20.35
C ASN A 246 -0.17 -5.92 19.97
N GLY A 247 -0.16 -5.10 18.92
CA GLY A 247 1.00 -4.37 18.42
C GLY A 247 1.22 -3.00 19.05
N ALA A 248 2.48 -2.65 19.30
CA ALA A 248 2.87 -1.28 19.61
C ALA A 248 2.91 -0.40 18.36
N PHE A 249 3.53 -0.93 17.30
CA PHE A 249 3.66 -0.36 15.98
C PHE A 249 3.38 -1.45 14.95
N GLU A 250 2.88 -1.05 13.79
CA GLU A 250 2.65 -1.94 12.64
C GLU A 250 3.85 -2.02 11.71
N ASP A 251 4.65 -0.95 11.62
CA ASP A 251 5.80 -0.90 10.72
C ASP A 251 6.89 -1.84 11.23
N SER A 252 7.37 -2.73 10.35
CA SER A 252 8.54 -3.56 10.59
C SER A 252 9.80 -2.89 10.01
N ASP A 253 10.96 -3.38 10.43
CA ASP A 253 12.25 -2.94 9.86
C ASP A 253 12.32 -3.17 8.34
N GLU A 254 11.54 -4.11 7.80
CA GLU A 254 11.49 -4.43 6.36
C GLU A 254 10.79 -3.33 5.54
N GLU A 255 9.99 -2.48 6.19
CA GLU A 255 9.27 -1.37 5.56
C GLU A 255 10.02 -0.03 5.66
N ALA A 256 11.16 0.00 6.34
CA ALA A 256 11.94 1.21 6.63
C ALA A 256 12.30 2.01 5.37
N GLU A 257 12.84 1.37 4.33
CA GLU A 257 13.23 2.06 3.09
C GLU A 257 12.04 2.75 2.42
N GLN A 258 10.87 2.10 2.43
CA GLN A 258 9.65 2.60 1.80
C GLN A 258 9.08 3.79 2.56
N VAL A 259 9.10 3.70 3.89
CA VAL A 259 8.68 4.78 4.77
C VAL A 259 9.58 5.99 4.59
N LEU A 260 10.90 5.79 4.52
CA LEU A 260 11.85 6.87 4.28
C LEU A 260 11.60 7.56 2.94
N GLU A 261 11.33 6.79 1.88
CA GLU A 261 11.03 7.32 0.54
C GLU A 261 9.76 8.19 0.53
N GLU A 262 8.69 7.76 1.20
CA GLU A 262 7.42 8.50 1.27
C GLU A 262 7.50 9.73 2.21
N PHE A 263 8.19 9.61 3.35
CA PHE A 263 8.24 10.66 4.37
C PHE A 263 9.31 11.71 4.13
N TYR A 264 10.45 11.31 3.59
CA TYR A 264 11.62 12.15 3.38
C TYR A 264 12.12 12.01 1.94
N PRO A 265 11.30 12.36 0.93
CA PRO A 265 11.82 12.52 -0.43
C PRO A 265 12.96 13.54 -0.35
N GLU A 266 14.18 13.15 -0.73
CA GLU A 266 15.39 13.93 -0.48
C GLU A 266 15.13 15.41 -0.80
N ALA A 267 15.31 16.25 0.23
CA ALA A 267 15.11 17.68 0.10
C ALA A 267 15.99 18.17 -1.06
N THR A 268 15.39 18.87 -2.01
CA THR A 268 16.09 19.65 -3.05
C THR A 268 17.28 20.37 -2.43
N VAL A 269 18.47 19.80 -2.57
CA VAL A 269 19.69 20.52 -2.25
C VAL A 269 19.82 21.52 -3.37
N ALA A 270 19.47 22.78 -3.07
CA ALA A 270 19.82 23.90 -3.92
C ALA A 270 21.31 23.77 -4.24
N SER A 271 21.57 23.65 -5.54
CA SER A 271 22.88 23.53 -6.15
C SER A 271 23.88 24.51 -5.53
N THR A 272 24.79 23.98 -4.72
CA THR A 272 26.05 24.65 -4.44
C THR A 272 27.01 24.25 -5.57
N PRO A 273 27.65 25.20 -6.27
CA PRO A 273 28.46 24.88 -7.44
C PRO A 273 29.69 24.06 -7.02
N GLN A 274 29.82 22.89 -7.65
CA GLN A 274 31.00 22.02 -7.60
C GLN A 274 32.24 22.81 -8.04
N THR A 275 33.27 22.80 -7.21
CA THR A 275 34.64 23.00 -7.66
C THR A 275 35.21 21.65 -8.08
N THR A 276 35.79 21.65 -9.27
CA THR A 276 36.29 20.52 -10.04
C THR A 276 37.51 19.86 -9.36
N GLY A 277 37.46 18.53 -9.25
CA GLY A 277 38.59 17.70 -8.84
C GLY A 277 38.65 16.43 -9.69
N THR A 278 39.41 16.50 -10.77
CA THR A 278 39.77 15.42 -11.68
C THR A 278 40.52 14.29 -10.94
N SER A 279 40.09 13.04 -11.09
CA SER A 279 41.03 11.91 -11.19
C SER A 279 40.40 10.73 -11.93
N SER A 280 41.20 10.19 -12.85
CA SER A 280 40.95 9.08 -13.76
C SER A 280 41.32 7.73 -13.15
N TYR A 281 41.03 6.64 -13.90
CA TYR A 281 41.39 5.22 -13.72
C TYR A 281 40.37 4.37 -12.93
N SER A 282 39.97 3.15 -13.30
CA SER A 282 40.37 2.22 -14.36
C SER A 282 39.27 1.16 -14.50
N SER A 283 39.05 0.70 -15.72
CA SER A 283 38.21 -0.42 -16.12
C SER A 283 38.74 -1.77 -15.62
N ARG A 284 37.88 -2.60 -15.00
CA ARG A 284 38.02 -4.07 -14.93
C ARG A 284 36.65 -4.76 -14.92
N LYS A 285 36.39 -5.58 -15.93
CA LYS A 285 35.31 -6.59 -15.95
C LYS A 285 35.76 -7.83 -15.16
N PRO A 286 34.86 -8.52 -14.44
CA PRO A 286 34.99 -9.95 -14.19
C PRO A 286 33.90 -10.74 -14.91
N LYS A 287 34.34 -11.72 -15.71
CA LYS A 287 33.56 -12.90 -16.13
C LYS A 287 33.05 -13.65 -14.89
N ARG A 288 31.82 -14.16 -14.93
CA ARG A 288 31.38 -15.23 -14.02
C ARG A 288 30.55 -16.27 -14.79
N ASP A 289 31.17 -17.44 -14.93
CA ASP A 289 30.68 -18.66 -15.61
C ASP A 289 29.72 -19.50 -14.73
N LYS A 290 28.68 -18.91 -14.13
CA LYS A 290 27.62 -19.67 -13.45
C LYS A 290 26.24 -19.05 -13.67
N PRO A 291 25.22 -19.85 -14.04
CA PRO A 291 23.86 -19.33 -14.21
C PRO A 291 23.33 -18.78 -12.88
N THR A 292 22.66 -17.63 -12.97
CA THR A 292 22.03 -16.96 -11.83
C THR A 292 20.74 -17.68 -11.44
N LEU A 293 20.23 -17.40 -10.23
CA LEU A 293 18.94 -17.95 -9.78
C LEU A 293 17.79 -17.61 -10.75
N HIS A 294 17.85 -16.42 -11.38
CA HIS A 294 16.93 -16.01 -12.44
C HIS A 294 16.99 -16.96 -13.65
N ASP A 295 18.19 -17.35 -14.07
CA ASP A 295 18.38 -18.28 -15.20
C ASP A 295 17.85 -19.69 -14.88
N LEU A 296 18.02 -20.14 -13.62
CA LEU A 296 17.50 -21.41 -13.14
C LEU A 296 15.96 -21.42 -13.01
N ILE A 297 15.35 -20.29 -12.64
CA ILE A 297 13.90 -20.14 -12.58
C ILE A 297 13.31 -20.18 -13.99
N MET A 298 13.87 -19.41 -14.93
CA MET A 298 13.42 -19.41 -16.34
C MET A 298 13.57 -20.78 -17.01
N GLN A 299 14.65 -21.51 -16.75
CA GLN A 299 14.83 -22.89 -17.26
C GLN A 299 13.75 -23.86 -16.73
N ARG A 300 13.30 -23.67 -15.48
CA ARG A 300 12.27 -24.51 -14.87
C ARG A 300 10.88 -24.20 -15.45
N THR A 301 10.60 -22.95 -15.80
CA THR A 301 9.34 -22.53 -16.42
C THR A 301 9.20 -23.09 -17.84
N HIS A 302 10.28 -23.11 -18.62
CA HIS A 302 10.27 -23.72 -19.97
C HIS A 302 10.07 -25.24 -19.92
N SER A 303 10.65 -25.93 -18.93
CA SER A 303 10.51 -27.38 -18.77
C SER A 303 9.08 -27.84 -18.43
N LEU A 304 8.22 -26.91 -17.96
CA LEU A 304 6.81 -27.17 -17.64
C LEU A 304 5.87 -26.95 -18.84
N GLN A 305 6.34 -26.32 -19.92
CA GLN A 305 5.55 -26.06 -21.13
C GLN A 305 5.64 -27.20 -22.16
N ASP A 306 6.62 -28.10 -22.04
CA ASP A 306 6.89 -29.17 -23.02
C ASP A 306 6.34 -30.57 -22.63
N GLN A 307 5.43 -30.68 -21.66
CA GLN A 307 4.76 -31.97 -21.40
C GLN A 307 3.48 -32.11 -22.25
N PRO A 308 3.40 -33.09 -23.18
CA PRO A 308 2.17 -33.34 -23.93
C PRO A 308 1.10 -33.97 -23.03
N ALA A 309 -0.13 -33.50 -23.17
CA ALA A 309 -1.30 -33.97 -22.44
C ALA A 309 -1.57 -35.46 -22.68
N ALA A 310 -1.78 -36.22 -21.61
CA ALA A 310 -2.17 -37.63 -21.66
C ALA A 310 -3.63 -37.77 -22.15
N PRO A 311 -3.97 -38.79 -22.96
CA PRO A 311 -5.28 -38.90 -23.57
C PRO A 311 -6.34 -39.42 -22.58
N SER A 312 -7.51 -38.80 -22.66
CA SER A 312 -8.75 -39.15 -21.97
C SER A 312 -9.25 -40.53 -22.37
N ASN A 313 -9.42 -41.42 -21.40
CA ASN A 313 -10.18 -42.66 -21.56
C ASN A 313 -11.45 -42.61 -20.67
N GLN A 314 -12.60 -42.53 -21.33
CA GLN A 314 -13.88 -43.07 -20.87
C GLN A 314 -14.20 -44.28 -21.74
N PRO A 315 -14.92 -45.26 -21.20
CA PRO A 315 -16.38 -45.23 -21.35
C PRO A 315 -17.14 -45.11 -20.03
#